data_AF-A0A2N5DSJ8-F1
#
_entry.id   AF-A0A2N5DSJ8-F1
#
_cell.length_a   1.000
_cell.length_b   1.000
_cell.length_c   1.000
_cell.angle_alpha   90.00
_cell.angle_beta   90.00
_cell.angle_gamma   90.00
#
_symmetry.space_group_name_H-M   'P 1'
#
loop_
_entity.id
_entity.type
_entity.pdbx_description
1 polymer ?
#
loop_
_entity_poly.entity_id
_entity_poly.type
_entity_poly.pdbx_seq_one_letter_code
_entity_poly.pdbx_strand_id
1 'polypeptide(L)'
;RRDDGNSTLKDINRDALPVINLGRSPGFQMHDNTICTDEYNAGHITNAAGKVTALLSLTPVEITYSVMVLAAEKETLSALVGVLATWLRQFTNYGNSNFTAKSRITGCDLELDCLIRDPKGVFVNDLTLPLANNRVFAASIPITVIAPLYTAWLGAPATGKIEV
;
A
#
# COMPACT_ATOMS: atom_id res chain seq x y z
N ARG A 1 23.42 -37.05 40.97
CA ARG A 1 24.01 -36.67 39.65
C ARG A 1 22.81 -36.52 38.72
N ARG A 2 22.06 -35.40 38.71
CA ARG A 2 22.32 -34.08 38.06
C ARG A 2 22.71 -34.27 36.58
N ASP A 3 22.04 -33.74 35.54
CA ASP A 3 21.08 -32.61 35.39
C ASP A 3 20.25 -32.71 34.08
N ASP A 4 19.03 -32.15 34.12
CA ASP A 4 18.33 -31.26 33.17
C ASP A 4 18.14 -31.53 31.65
N GLY A 5 16.86 -31.58 31.24
CA GLY A 5 16.25 -30.67 30.25
C GLY A 5 16.46 -30.91 28.75
N ASN A 6 15.42 -31.35 28.01
CA ASN A 6 15.22 -30.88 26.63
C ASN A 6 13.77 -31.08 26.11
N SER A 7 12.87 -30.18 26.51
CA SER A 7 11.58 -29.97 25.86
C SER A 7 11.77 -29.06 24.64
N THR A 8 12.21 -29.58 23.50
CA THR A 8 12.43 -28.71 22.33
C THR A 8 12.13 -29.47 21.02
N LEU A 9 11.23 -28.89 20.19
CA LEU A 9 11.07 -29.10 18.74
C LEU A 9 10.17 -30.23 18.20
N LYS A 10 9.60 -31.15 18.99
CA LYS A 10 8.73 -32.22 18.43
C LYS A 10 7.29 -31.81 18.10
N ASP A 11 6.80 -30.70 18.63
CA ASP A 11 5.43 -30.21 18.44
C ASP A 11 5.34 -28.92 17.58
N ILE A 12 6.33 -28.65 16.73
CA ILE A 12 6.21 -27.56 15.75
C ILE A 12 5.38 -28.08 14.57
N ASN A 13 4.15 -27.55 14.43
CA ASN A 13 3.29 -27.83 13.29
C ASN A 13 3.93 -27.29 12.01
N ARG A 14 4.65 -28.15 11.28
CA ARG A 14 5.30 -27.83 9.99
C ARG A 14 4.33 -27.38 8.91
N ASP A 15 3.04 -27.65 9.07
CA ASP A 15 1.98 -27.25 8.13
C ASP A 15 1.38 -25.87 8.46
N ALA A 16 1.74 -25.28 9.60
CA ALA A 16 1.36 -23.90 9.93
C ALA A 16 2.28 -22.90 9.20
N LEU A 17 2.23 -22.92 7.87
CA LEU A 17 2.91 -21.93 7.03
C LEU A 17 2.46 -20.52 7.42
N PRO A 18 3.37 -19.53 7.46
CA PRO A 18 2.97 -18.17 7.78
C PRO A 18 2.03 -17.66 6.71
N VAL A 19 0.83 -17.26 7.13
CA VAL A 19 -0.16 -16.68 6.22
C VAL A 19 0.13 -15.20 6.10
N ILE A 20 0.38 -14.76 4.86
CA ILE A 20 0.50 -13.34 4.51
C ILE A 20 -0.81 -12.94 3.83
N ASN A 21 -1.56 -12.05 4.47
CA ASN A 21 -2.78 -11.49 3.89
C ASN A 21 -2.56 -10.01 3.57
N LEU A 22 -2.86 -9.61 2.33
CA LEU A 22 -2.83 -8.22 1.89
C LEU A 22 -4.26 -7.67 1.88
N GLY A 23 -4.55 -6.78 2.82
CA GLY A 23 -5.85 -6.13 2.94
C GLY A 23 -5.77 -4.63 2.67
N ARG A 24 -6.92 -4.05 2.33
CA ARG A 24 -7.13 -2.61 2.20
C ARG A 24 -8.48 -2.26 2.81
N SER A 25 -8.53 -1.20 3.62
CA SER A 25 -9.79 -0.57 4.00
C SER A 25 -10.29 0.33 2.87
N PRO A 26 -11.60 0.39 2.59
CA PRO A 26 -12.13 1.30 1.59
C PRO A 26 -12.00 2.75 2.06
N GLY A 27 -11.05 3.48 1.48
CA GLY A 27 -10.79 4.89 1.78
C GLY A 27 -9.45 5.35 1.21
N PHE A 28 -9.23 6.66 1.18
CA PHE A 28 -7.96 7.31 0.85
C PHE A 28 -7.89 8.66 1.57
N GLN A 29 -6.69 9.17 1.79
CA GLN A 29 -6.46 10.51 2.31
C GLN A 29 -5.87 11.39 1.22
N MET A 30 -6.14 12.69 1.24
CA MET A 30 -5.46 13.61 0.32
C MET A 30 -4.00 13.74 0.74
N HIS A 31 -3.09 13.76 -0.22
CA HIS A 31 -1.68 13.99 0.04
C HIS A 31 -1.43 15.46 0.40
N ASP A 32 -0.40 15.73 1.20
CA ASP A 32 -0.03 17.07 1.68
C ASP A 32 0.74 17.93 0.65
N ASN A 33 0.83 17.45 -0.60
CA ASN A 33 1.57 18.05 -1.70
C ASN A 33 3.09 18.23 -1.47
N THR A 34 3.68 17.51 -0.52
CA THR A 34 5.13 17.63 -0.23
C THR A 34 6.01 16.87 -1.23
N ILE A 35 5.50 15.78 -1.81
CA ILE A 35 6.26 14.91 -2.73
C ILE A 35 5.72 15.02 -4.16
N CYS A 36 4.40 15.09 -4.32
CA CYS A 36 3.73 15.28 -5.60
C CYS A 36 2.70 16.39 -5.46
N THR A 37 2.53 17.25 -6.47
CA THR A 37 1.58 18.38 -6.40
C THR A 37 0.32 18.11 -7.20
N ASP A 38 -0.79 18.74 -6.80
CA ASP A 38 -2.01 18.78 -7.60
C ASP A 38 -1.76 19.41 -8.98
N GLU A 39 -2.41 18.86 -10.00
CA GLU A 39 -2.37 19.40 -11.35
C GLU A 39 -3.78 19.50 -11.94
N TYR A 40 -4.26 20.73 -12.09
CA TYR A 40 -5.61 21.00 -12.57
C TYR A 40 -5.79 20.73 -14.08
N ASN A 41 -4.71 20.81 -14.85
CA ASN A 41 -4.70 20.57 -16.30
C ASN A 41 -3.76 19.42 -16.67
N ALA A 42 -3.91 18.28 -15.98
CA ALA A 42 -3.09 17.10 -16.16
C ALA A 42 -3.32 16.41 -17.53
N GLY A 43 -4.37 16.80 -18.25
CA GLY A 43 -4.61 16.34 -19.61
C GLY A 43 -6.06 16.52 -20.05
N HIS A 44 -6.40 15.89 -21.17
CA HIS A 44 -7.75 15.93 -21.71
C HIS A 44 -8.10 14.65 -22.46
N ILE A 45 -9.36 14.25 -22.36
CA ILE A 45 -9.90 13.11 -23.12
C ILE A 45 -10.45 13.64 -24.43
N THR A 46 -9.98 13.09 -25.54
CA THR A 46 -10.46 13.41 -26.89
C THR A 46 -11.42 12.33 -27.40
N ASN A 47 -12.42 12.74 -28.18
CA ASN A 47 -13.27 11.83 -28.93
C ASN A 47 -12.56 11.39 -30.23
N ALA A 48 -13.09 10.38 -30.94
CA ALA A 48 -12.57 9.89 -32.22
C ALA A 48 -12.43 10.97 -33.31
N ALA A 49 -13.17 12.08 -33.18
CA ALA A 49 -13.07 13.26 -34.06
C ALA A 49 -12.00 14.28 -33.61
N GLY A 50 -11.16 13.97 -32.62
CA GLY A 50 -10.12 14.85 -32.09
C GLY A 50 -10.62 15.99 -31.20
N LYS A 51 -11.93 16.06 -30.92
CA LYS A 51 -12.52 17.10 -30.06
C LYS A 51 -12.35 16.75 -28.59
N VAL A 52 -11.85 17.69 -27.80
CA VAL A 52 -11.77 17.59 -26.33
C VAL A 52 -13.17 17.43 -25.74
N THR A 53 -13.36 16.38 -24.96
CA THR A 53 -14.63 15.98 -24.35
C THR A 53 -14.62 16.16 -22.83
N ALA A 54 -13.45 15.96 -22.20
CA ALA A 54 -13.28 16.18 -20.77
C ALA A 54 -11.87 16.65 -20.43
N LEU A 55 -11.75 17.46 -19.39
CA LEU A 55 -10.47 17.85 -18.80
C LEU A 55 -10.14 16.89 -17.65
N LEU A 56 -8.87 16.51 -17.53
CA LEU A 56 -8.35 15.67 -16.47
C LEU A 56 -7.64 16.54 -15.43
N SER A 57 -8.06 16.43 -14.18
CA SER A 57 -7.30 16.92 -13.04
C SER A 57 -6.70 15.75 -12.26
N LEU A 58 -5.46 15.92 -11.81
CA LEU A 58 -4.71 15.00 -11.00
C LEU A 58 -4.64 15.54 -9.57
N THR A 59 -5.03 14.70 -8.61
CA THR A 59 -4.90 14.97 -7.17
C THR A 59 -4.16 13.79 -6.54
N PRO A 60 -2.97 13.97 -5.95
CA PRO A 60 -2.29 12.87 -5.29
C PRO A 60 -3.03 12.43 -4.01
N VAL A 61 -3.20 11.13 -3.84
CA VAL A 61 -3.88 10.53 -2.68
C VAL A 61 -3.01 9.49 -2.01
N GLU A 62 -3.19 9.31 -0.71
CA GLU A 62 -2.54 8.28 0.09
C GLU A 62 -3.51 7.13 0.37
N ILE A 63 -3.05 5.93 0.01
CA ILE A 63 -3.78 4.68 0.17
C ILE A 63 -2.96 3.80 1.11
N THR A 64 -3.56 3.41 2.24
CA THR A 64 -2.91 2.51 3.21
C THR A 64 -3.36 1.07 2.99
N TYR A 65 -2.39 0.21 2.71
CA TYR A 65 -2.53 -1.24 2.69
C TYR A 65 -2.09 -1.81 4.04
N SER A 66 -2.63 -2.97 4.42
CA SER A 66 -2.22 -3.72 5.61
C SER A 66 -1.74 -5.10 5.18
N VAL A 67 -0.46 -5.37 5.38
CA VAL A 67 0.12 -6.71 5.25
C VAL A 67 0.03 -7.40 6.61
N MET A 68 -0.82 -8.41 6.71
CA MET A 68 -0.98 -9.21 7.93
C MET A 68 -0.12 -10.46 7.83
N VAL A 69 0.73 -10.70 8.83
CA VAL A 69 1.58 -11.89 8.96
C VAL A 69 1.09 -12.69 10.14
N LEU A 70 0.82 -13.97 9.94
CA LEU A 70 0.38 -14.89 10.98
C LEU A 70 1.44 -15.98 11.23
N ALA A 71 1.71 -16.33 12.49
CA ALA A 71 2.61 -17.43 12.84
C ALA A 71 2.17 -18.15 14.12
N ALA A 72 2.52 -19.42 14.27
CA ALA A 72 2.18 -20.21 15.45
C ALA A 72 3.00 -19.85 16.70
N GLU A 73 4.19 -19.26 16.52
CA GLU A 73 5.12 -18.88 17.59
C GLU A 73 5.47 -17.39 17.52
N LYS A 74 5.63 -16.75 18.69
CA LYS A 74 5.91 -15.32 18.78
C LYS A 74 7.30 -14.97 18.23
N GLU A 75 8.28 -15.82 18.48
CA GLU A 75 9.65 -15.69 18.01
C GLU A 75 9.70 -15.76 16.48
N THR A 76 8.93 -16.67 15.89
CA THR A 76 8.79 -16.82 14.44
C THR A 76 8.09 -15.60 13.84
N LEU A 77 7.02 -15.10 14.46
CA LEU A 77 6.35 -13.87 14.03
C LEU A 77 7.32 -12.68 14.04
N SER A 78 8.08 -12.50 15.13
CA SER A 78 9.06 -11.43 15.29
C SER A 78 10.14 -11.49 14.20
N ALA A 79 10.68 -12.68 13.94
CA ALA A 79 11.67 -12.89 12.89
C ALA A 79 11.10 -12.57 11.49
N LEU A 80 9.89 -13.05 11.16
CA LEU A 80 9.24 -12.80 9.88
C LEU A 80 8.97 -11.31 9.66
N VAL A 81 8.44 -10.64 10.68
CA VAL A 81 8.17 -9.20 10.65
C VAL A 81 9.47 -8.42 10.45
N GLY A 82 10.54 -8.78 11.17
CA GLY A 82 11.86 -8.15 11.03
C GLY A 82 12.48 -8.34 9.65
N VAL A 83 12.38 -9.54 9.07
CA VAL A 83 12.87 -9.83 7.71
C VAL A 83 12.08 -9.05 6.67
N LEU A 84 10.74 -9.07 6.75
CA LEU A 84 9.88 -8.37 5.80
C LEU A 84 10.12 -6.86 5.84
N ALA A 85 10.27 -6.30 7.04
CA ALA A 85 10.55 -4.87 7.21
C ALA A 85 11.92 -4.47 6.69
N THR A 86 12.95 -5.29 6.96
CA THR A 86 14.29 -5.04 6.45
C THR A 86 14.31 -5.12 4.93
N TRP A 87 13.62 -6.10 4.36
CA TRP A 87 13.49 -6.25 2.91
C TRP A 87 12.75 -5.06 2.28
N LEU A 88 11.59 -4.66 2.82
CA LEU A 88 10.83 -3.50 2.34
C LEU A 88 11.67 -2.23 2.40
N ARG A 89 12.40 -2.02 3.51
CA ARG A 89 13.31 -0.89 3.68
C ARG A 89 14.45 -0.90 2.66
N GLN A 90 15.05 -2.06 2.40
CA GLN A 90 16.10 -2.16 1.38
C GLN A 90 15.51 -1.89 -0.02
N PHE A 91 14.36 -2.50 -0.32
CA PHE A 91 13.66 -2.35 -1.58
C PHE A 91 13.35 -0.87 -1.91
N THR A 92 12.82 -0.11 -0.94
CA THR A 92 12.54 1.32 -1.10
C THR A 92 13.81 2.17 -1.23
N ASN A 93 14.88 1.86 -0.47
CA ASN A 93 16.14 2.62 -0.53
C ASN A 93 16.94 2.39 -1.82
N TYR A 94 16.81 1.24 -2.48
CA TYR A 94 17.50 0.94 -3.75
C TYR A 94 16.74 1.48 -4.99
N GLY A 95 15.82 2.42 -4.81
CA GLY A 95 15.17 3.15 -5.92
C GLY A 95 13.94 2.45 -6.52
N ASN A 96 13.48 1.32 -5.96
CA ASN A 96 12.29 0.62 -6.43
C ASN A 96 11.01 1.08 -5.72
N SER A 97 11.00 2.29 -5.15
CA SER A 97 9.80 2.84 -4.49
C SER A 97 8.69 3.22 -5.48
N ASN A 98 9.04 3.41 -6.76
CA ASN A 98 8.11 3.80 -7.81
C ASN A 98 7.66 2.58 -8.61
N PHE A 99 6.37 2.51 -8.93
CA PHE A 99 5.80 1.47 -9.77
C PHE A 99 4.64 2.01 -10.59
N THR A 100 4.40 1.42 -11.76
CA THR A 100 3.25 1.81 -12.59
C THR A 100 2.08 0.87 -12.39
N ALA A 101 0.87 1.43 -12.32
CA ALA A 101 -0.37 0.70 -12.24
C ALA A 101 -1.26 1.07 -13.43
N LYS A 102 -1.93 0.08 -14.03
CA LYS A 102 -2.87 0.33 -15.13
C LYS A 102 -4.28 0.47 -14.59
N SER A 103 -4.95 1.53 -15.00
CA SER A 103 -6.36 1.79 -14.69
C SER A 103 -7.08 2.19 -15.98
N ARG A 104 -8.39 2.42 -15.86
CA ARG A 104 -9.22 2.86 -16.98
C ARG A 104 -10.16 3.95 -16.50
N ILE A 105 -10.19 5.07 -17.23
CA ILE A 105 -11.15 6.15 -17.01
C ILE A 105 -11.98 6.31 -18.29
N THR A 106 -13.32 6.28 -18.16
CA THR A 106 -14.25 6.46 -19.29
C THR A 106 -13.95 5.61 -20.54
N GLY A 107 -13.42 4.39 -20.37
CA GLY A 107 -13.07 3.52 -21.49
C GLY A 107 -11.65 3.67 -22.05
N CYS A 108 -10.90 4.68 -21.60
CA CYS A 108 -9.51 4.93 -21.98
C CYS A 108 -8.55 4.33 -20.94
N ASP A 109 -7.54 3.60 -21.41
CA ASP A 109 -6.50 3.06 -20.53
C ASP A 109 -5.60 4.20 -20.04
N LEU A 110 -5.23 4.13 -18.76
CA LEU A 110 -4.47 5.14 -18.05
C LEU A 110 -3.38 4.46 -17.24
N GLU A 111 -2.15 4.93 -17.38
CA GLU A 111 -1.02 4.50 -16.55
C GLU A 111 -0.89 5.46 -15.36
N LEU A 112 -0.80 4.89 -14.16
CA LEU A 112 -0.70 5.60 -12.89
C LEU A 112 0.71 5.39 -12.35
N ASP A 113 1.46 6.47 -12.18
CA ASP A 113 2.76 6.44 -11.52
C ASP A 113 2.55 6.50 -10.00
N CYS A 114 2.72 5.35 -9.34
CA CYS A 114 2.54 5.22 -7.91
C CYS A 114 3.90 5.21 -7.18
N LEU A 115 3.89 5.69 -5.94
CA LEU A 115 5.05 5.72 -5.07
C LEU A 115 4.71 5.08 -3.72
N ILE A 116 5.58 4.21 -3.21
CA ILE A 116 5.47 3.69 -1.84
C ILE A 116 5.98 4.78 -0.88
N ARG A 117 5.08 5.32 -0.05
CA ARG A 117 5.39 6.24 1.06
C ARG A 117 5.74 5.39 2.27
N ASP A 118 7.03 5.32 2.54
CA ASP A 118 7.64 4.48 3.58
C ASP A 118 7.04 4.77 4.97
N PRO A 119 6.42 3.80 5.67
CA PRO A 119 6.41 3.81 7.12
C PRO A 119 7.76 3.28 7.59
N LYS A 120 8.63 4.19 8.07
CA LYS A 120 9.95 3.86 8.64
C LYS A 120 9.87 3.05 9.97
N GLY A 121 8.73 2.45 10.29
CA GLY A 121 8.48 1.75 11.53
C GLY A 121 7.46 0.63 11.35
N VAL A 122 7.79 -0.53 11.90
CA VAL A 122 6.87 -1.66 11.99
C VAL A 122 6.17 -1.58 13.34
N PHE A 123 4.99 -0.98 13.36
CA PHE A 123 4.15 -1.02 14.55
C PHE A 123 3.33 -2.30 14.50
N VAL A 124 3.80 -3.32 15.23
CA VAL A 124 3.07 -4.57 15.40
C VAL A 124 1.88 -4.31 16.31
N ASN A 125 0.69 -4.24 15.72
CA ASN A 125 -0.55 -4.33 16.49
C ASN A 125 -0.82 -5.81 16.76
N ASP A 126 -0.69 -6.24 18.03
CA ASP A 126 -1.10 -7.57 18.46
C ASP A 126 -2.63 -7.69 18.29
N LEU A 127 -3.05 -8.46 17.29
CA LEU A 127 -4.47 -8.72 17.02
C LEU A 127 -5.03 -9.89 17.86
N THR A 128 -4.22 -10.52 18.70
CA THR A 128 -4.64 -11.67 19.50
C THR A 128 -5.25 -11.23 20.83
N LEU A 129 -6.51 -11.64 21.08
CA LEU A 129 -7.14 -11.49 22.39
C LEU A 129 -6.39 -12.34 23.45
N PRO A 130 -6.49 -12.02 24.75
CA PRO A 130 -5.91 -12.83 25.82
C PRO A 130 -6.94 -13.81 26.37
N LEU A 131 -7.17 -14.98 25.76
CA LEU A 131 -7.97 -16.05 26.38
C LEU A 131 -7.67 -17.42 25.75
N ALA A 132 -7.03 -18.27 26.57
CA ALA A 132 -6.97 -19.73 26.50
C ALA A 132 -6.46 -20.38 25.20
N ASN A 133 -5.22 -20.89 25.29
CA ASN A 133 -4.59 -22.04 24.60
C ASN A 133 -4.72 -22.15 23.05
N ASN A 134 -3.56 -22.25 22.38
CA ASN A 134 -3.34 -22.48 20.94
C ASN A 134 -3.49 -21.30 19.96
N ARG A 135 -3.08 -20.08 20.33
CA ARG A 135 -3.30 -18.91 19.47
C ARG A 135 -2.15 -18.65 18.49
N VAL A 136 -2.49 -18.78 17.20
CA VAL A 136 -1.79 -18.14 16.08
C VAL A 136 -1.61 -16.65 16.40
N PHE A 137 -0.38 -16.18 16.40
CA PHE A 137 0.00 -14.78 16.55
C PHE A 137 -0.15 -14.06 15.21
N ALA A 138 -0.56 -12.79 15.24
CA ALA A 138 -0.75 -11.98 14.05
C ALA A 138 -0.16 -10.58 14.23
N ALA A 139 0.58 -10.12 13.23
CA ALA A 139 1.08 -8.75 13.11
C ALA A 139 0.49 -8.10 11.86
N SER A 140 0.17 -6.81 11.92
CA SER A 140 -0.19 -6.00 10.75
C SER A 140 0.90 -4.98 10.48
N ILE A 141 1.37 -4.91 9.23
CA ILE A 141 2.35 -3.95 8.74
C ILE A 141 1.61 -3.01 7.79
N PRO A 142 1.38 -1.75 8.18
CA PRO A 142 0.79 -0.77 7.29
C PRO A 142 1.80 -0.39 6.20
N ILE A 143 1.35 -0.25 4.96
CA ILE A 143 2.12 0.25 3.82
C ILE A 143 1.33 1.38 3.17
N THR A 144 1.87 2.59 3.17
CA THR A 144 1.22 3.73 2.52
C THR A 144 1.73 3.86 1.09
N VAL A 145 0.82 4.07 0.14
CA VAL A 145 1.11 4.31 -1.26
C VAL A 145 0.54 5.66 -1.64
N ILE A 146 1.36 6.52 -2.21
CA ILE A 146 0.91 7.73 -2.91
C ILE A 146 0.54 7.32 -4.33
N ALA A 147 -0.70 7.58 -4.72
CA ALA A 147 -1.20 7.30 -6.05
C ALA A 147 -1.87 8.56 -6.63
N PRO A 148 -1.77 8.79 -7.95
CA PRO A 148 -2.48 9.88 -8.60
C PRO A 148 -3.97 9.52 -8.75
N LEU A 149 -4.85 10.37 -8.22
CA LEU A 149 -6.28 10.29 -8.47
C LEU A 149 -6.63 11.21 -9.65
N TYR A 150 -6.92 10.59 -10.80
CA TYR A 150 -7.42 11.32 -11.96
C TYR A 150 -8.93 11.49 -11.89
N THR A 151 -9.39 12.72 -12.10
CA THR A 151 -10.80 13.08 -12.16
C THR A 151 -11.09 13.76 -13.49
N ALA A 152 -12.12 13.26 -14.19
CA ALA A 152 -12.55 13.79 -15.48
C ALA A 152 -13.75 14.72 -15.30
N TRP A 153 -13.60 15.97 -15.70
CA TRP A 153 -14.67 16.96 -15.68
C TRP A 153 -15.20 17.16 -17.09
N LEU A 154 -16.53 17.11 -17.26
CA LEU A 154 -17.19 17.49 -18.51
C LEU A 154 -17.06 19.01 -18.69
N GLY A 155 -15.91 19.45 -19.19
CA GLY A 155 -15.63 20.84 -19.48
C GLY A 155 -15.83 21.11 -20.96
N ALA A 156 -16.87 21.88 -21.31
CA ALA A 156 -16.70 22.77 -22.45
C ALA A 156 -15.56 23.73 -22.07
N PRO A 157 -14.45 23.81 -22.82
CA PRO A 157 -13.41 24.78 -22.51
C PRO A 157 -14.07 26.16 -22.54
N ALA A 158 -14.17 26.82 -21.39
CA ALA A 158 -14.55 28.21 -21.35
C ALA A 158 -13.42 28.97 -22.06
N THR A 159 -13.67 29.37 -23.31
CA THR A 159 -12.88 30.38 -24.01
C THR A 159 -13.11 31.73 -23.31
N GLY A 160 -12.58 31.85 -22.10
CA GLY A 160 -12.39 33.10 -21.39
C GLY A 160 -10.89 33.29 -21.26
N LYS A 161 -10.36 34.38 -21.83
CA LYS A 161 -8.96 34.76 -21.68
C LYS A 161 -8.60 34.77 -20.19
N ILE A 162 -7.51 34.11 -19.82
CA ILE A 162 -6.78 34.47 -18.60
C ILE A 162 -5.81 35.56 -19.05
N GLU A 163 -6.15 36.80 -18.72
CA GLU A 163 -5.22 37.91 -18.79
C GLU A 163 -4.24 37.78 -17.61
N VAL A 164 -2.95 37.89 -17.93
CA VAL A 164 -1.90 38.27 -16.98
C VAL A 164 -1.54 39.71 -17.26
#